data_AF-A0A934HFF6-F1
#
_entry.id   AF-A0A934HFF6-F1
#
_cell.length_a   1.000
_cell.length_b   1.000
_cell.length_c   1.000
_cell.angle_alpha   90.00
_cell.angle_beta   90.00
_cell.angle_gamma   90.00
#
_symmetry.space_group_name_H-M   'P 1'
#
loop_
_entity.id
_entity.type
_entity.pdbx_description
1 polymer ?
#
loop_
_entity_poly.entity_id
_entity_poly.type
_entity_poly.pdbx_seq_one_letter_code
_entity_poly.pdbx_strand_id
1 'polypeptide(L)'
;TIIRGKGRQRWHVYRLSLDPAADVLFERRAKKVQEKVALIVASEIHATQPRLPRDFYGGNEFQQACIDAQDQQFTYILVISPEHGILSLDDVVPSDRLWDEVLERRVWVWQQLAIQRLGFYFFGDPRIKIPRAKEVNWWAWLNPASHYDISIFGAGFAVRVLLDQLLRLRSRATDSWPEIVIAESRPGYNIGDLGDQDDMDFEFDDDLDAQNFEATLQDIDQLLDWAAEFVELVNVFVPPTGESWELAPDEALIPIRLLTETGMDIEDLLDLLTDISLLLEQSIPLSMLISANMVVSILLQITHSLAHSEHEAVHDALETLPEVVLRQYIENILQETSLEDRLCACLTLTEQMHLIALSIPPMVNDQLLVWLQTYLATKMRQRILGDSDSPPPKK
;
A
#
# COMPACT_ATOMS: atom_id res chain seq x y z
N THR A 1 -3.51 -16.98 -20.91
CA THR A 1 -3.03 -18.34 -21.28
C THR A 1 -1.63 -18.26 -21.83
N ILE A 2 -0.66 -19.01 -21.31
CA ILE A 2 0.74 -18.96 -21.77
C ILE A 2 0.96 -20.07 -22.80
N ILE A 3 1.28 -19.72 -24.04
CA ILE A 3 1.60 -20.70 -25.10
C ILE A 3 3.05 -20.49 -25.52
N ARG A 4 3.85 -21.56 -25.46
CA ARG A 4 5.30 -21.54 -25.69
C ARG A 4 5.60 -21.92 -27.16
N GLY A 5 6.09 -20.96 -27.95
CA GLY A 5 6.56 -21.20 -29.33
C GLY A 5 8.07 -21.27 -29.42
N LYS A 6 8.63 -22.27 -30.13
CA LYS A 6 10.07 -22.42 -30.38
C LYS A 6 10.49 -21.67 -31.66
N GLY A 7 11.09 -20.48 -31.52
CA GLY A 7 11.75 -19.73 -32.59
C GLY A 7 13.28 -19.87 -32.54
N ARG A 8 13.94 -19.83 -33.70
CA ARG A 8 15.36 -20.19 -33.92
C ARG A 8 16.43 -19.15 -33.54
N GLN A 9 16.08 -18.11 -32.78
CA GLN A 9 17.06 -17.27 -32.06
C GLN A 9 16.51 -17.01 -30.65
N ARG A 10 17.35 -17.24 -29.64
CA ARG A 10 16.97 -17.32 -28.22
C ARG A 10 16.64 -15.94 -27.64
N TRP A 11 15.47 -15.42 -27.97
CA TRP A 11 14.79 -14.40 -27.18
C TRP A 11 13.44 -14.99 -26.78
N HIS A 12 13.17 -15.07 -25.47
CA HIS A 12 11.86 -15.47 -24.98
C HIS A 12 10.91 -14.29 -25.17
N VAL A 13 10.14 -14.31 -26.27
CA VAL A 13 9.06 -13.34 -26.47
C VAL A 13 7.85 -13.83 -25.70
N TYR A 14 7.63 -13.25 -24.53
CA TYR A 14 6.41 -13.46 -23.76
C TYR A 14 5.32 -12.58 -24.35
N ARG A 15 4.32 -13.18 -25.00
CA ARG A 15 3.11 -12.49 -25.40
C ARG A 15 2.12 -12.53 -24.24
N LEU A 16 2.19 -11.54 -23.36
CA LEU A 16 1.12 -11.25 -22.42
C LEU A 16 -0.10 -10.82 -23.23
N SER A 17 -1.15 -11.63 -23.14
CA SER A 17 -2.46 -11.27 -23.65
C SER A 17 -3.28 -10.91 -22.42
N LEU A 18 -3.47 -9.62 -22.21
CA LEU A 18 -4.35 -9.11 -21.17
C LEU A 18 -5.79 -9.54 -21.50
N ASP A 19 -6.57 -9.80 -20.46
CA ASP A 19 -8.01 -9.96 -20.63
C ASP A 19 -8.56 -8.66 -21.28
N PRO A 20 -9.40 -8.71 -22.32
CA PRO A 20 -10.01 -7.50 -22.89
C PRO A 20 -10.74 -6.63 -21.85
N ALA A 21 -11.20 -7.22 -20.74
CA ALA A 21 -11.77 -6.47 -19.63
C ALA A 21 -10.71 -5.66 -18.83
N ALA A 22 -9.44 -6.06 -18.90
CA ALA A 22 -8.32 -5.36 -18.27
C ALA A 22 -7.80 -4.20 -19.13
N ASP A 23 -8.16 -4.08 -20.41
CA ASP A 23 -7.77 -2.94 -21.26
C ASP A 23 -8.18 -1.60 -20.65
N VAL A 24 -9.32 -1.55 -19.97
CA VAL A 24 -9.81 -0.37 -19.24
C VAL A 24 -8.83 0.08 -18.13
N LEU A 25 -8.09 -0.85 -17.52
CA LEU A 25 -7.10 -0.54 -16.47
C LEU A 25 -5.84 0.13 -17.04
N PHE A 26 -5.49 -0.16 -18.30
CA PHE A 26 -4.31 0.41 -18.97
C PHE A 26 -4.64 1.67 -19.78
N GLU A 27 -5.82 1.74 -20.41
CA GLU A 27 -6.30 2.94 -21.09
C GLU A 27 -6.57 4.11 -20.12
N ARG A 28 -6.91 3.82 -18.85
CA ARG A 28 -7.24 4.85 -17.84
C ARG A 28 -6.03 5.46 -17.12
N ARG A 29 -4.92 4.73 -16.95
CA ARG A 29 -3.64 5.33 -16.50
C ARG A 29 -3.11 6.38 -17.49
N ALA A 30 -3.57 6.36 -18.75
CA ALA A 30 -3.05 7.21 -19.81
C ALA A 30 -3.69 8.62 -19.89
N LYS A 31 -4.89 8.84 -19.34
CA LYS A 31 -5.53 10.17 -19.41
C LYS A 31 -5.13 11.01 -18.20
N LYS A 32 -4.17 11.91 -18.39
CA LYS A 32 -3.97 13.06 -17.49
C LYS A 32 -5.21 13.94 -17.60
N VAL A 33 -5.84 14.25 -16.49
CA VAL A 33 -7.08 15.03 -16.48
C VAL A 33 -6.88 16.30 -15.67
N GLN A 34 -7.35 17.42 -16.21
CA GLN A 34 -7.43 18.70 -15.52
C GLN A 34 -8.90 19.09 -15.46
N GLU A 35 -9.52 18.89 -14.29
CA GLU A 35 -10.96 19.05 -14.12
C GLU A 35 -11.28 20.03 -13.01
N LYS A 36 -12.34 20.80 -13.23
CA LYS A 36 -12.92 21.65 -12.21
C LYS A 36 -14.11 20.93 -11.61
N VAL A 37 -14.15 20.85 -10.28
CA VAL A 37 -15.18 20.16 -9.53
C VAL A 37 -15.90 21.17 -8.64
N ALA A 38 -17.22 21.27 -8.78
CA ALA A 38 -18.05 22.01 -7.85
C ALA A 38 -18.67 21.04 -6.83
N LEU A 39 -18.45 21.29 -5.54
CA LEU A 39 -19.12 20.58 -4.45
C LEU A 39 -20.15 21.52 -3.80
N ILE A 40 -21.43 21.20 -3.90
CA ILE A 40 -22.52 22.03 -3.39
C ILE A 40 -23.16 21.33 -2.19
N VAL A 41 -23.25 22.01 -1.04
CA VAL A 41 -23.90 21.45 0.15
C VAL A 41 -25.41 21.39 -0.05
N ALA A 42 -26.02 20.22 0.13
CA ALA A 42 -27.47 20.04 0.03
C ALA A 42 -28.23 20.83 1.11
N SER A 43 -29.33 21.48 0.71
CA SER A 43 -30.23 22.15 1.64
C SER A 43 -31.09 21.16 2.44
N GLU A 44 -31.48 21.53 3.66
CA GLU A 44 -32.48 20.82 4.46
C GLU A 44 -33.89 20.84 3.83
N ILE A 45 -34.16 21.81 2.98
CA ILE A 45 -35.44 21.87 2.27
C ILE A 45 -35.35 20.90 1.11
N HIS A 46 -36.10 19.81 1.14
CA HIS A 46 -36.09 18.85 0.03
C HIS A 46 -37.47 18.26 -0.29
N ALA A 47 -37.61 17.77 -1.52
CA ALA A 47 -38.81 17.10 -2.00
C ALA A 47 -39.00 15.73 -1.34
N THR A 48 -40.22 15.21 -1.40
CA THR A 48 -40.57 13.88 -0.87
C THR A 48 -40.67 12.80 -1.95
N GLN A 49 -40.59 13.19 -3.22
CA GLN A 49 -40.64 12.29 -4.36
C GLN A 49 -39.27 12.24 -5.05
N PRO A 50 -38.91 11.10 -5.67
CA PRO A 50 -37.65 10.97 -6.39
C PRO A 50 -37.51 11.97 -7.53
N ARG A 51 -36.41 12.75 -7.53
CA ARG A 51 -36.12 13.79 -8.52
C ARG A 51 -34.60 13.99 -8.68
N LEU A 52 -34.20 14.74 -9.70
CA LEU A 52 -32.82 15.22 -9.82
C LEU A 52 -32.49 16.18 -8.66
N PRO A 53 -31.25 16.23 -8.14
CA PRO A 53 -30.86 17.06 -7.00
C PRO A 53 -31.28 18.51 -7.12
N ARG A 54 -31.22 19.08 -8.34
CA ARG A 54 -31.66 20.45 -8.60
C ARG A 54 -33.14 20.67 -8.27
N ASP A 55 -33.99 19.69 -8.55
CA ASP A 55 -35.43 19.76 -8.31
C ASP A 55 -35.83 19.10 -6.98
N PHE A 56 -34.89 18.37 -6.37
CA PHE A 56 -35.06 17.67 -5.12
C PHE A 56 -34.70 18.59 -3.94
N TYR A 57 -33.54 19.24 -3.95
CA TYR A 57 -33.14 20.18 -2.91
C TYR A 57 -33.61 21.60 -3.24
N GLY A 58 -34.35 22.20 -2.32
CA GLY A 58 -34.82 23.57 -2.34
C GLY A 58 -33.83 24.54 -1.69
N GLY A 59 -34.32 25.73 -1.36
CA GLY A 59 -33.52 26.80 -0.74
C GLY A 59 -32.84 27.70 -1.76
N ASN A 60 -32.96 29.03 -1.58
CA ASN A 60 -32.44 30.01 -2.52
C ASN A 60 -30.91 29.93 -2.68
N GLU A 61 -30.20 29.64 -1.59
CA GLU A 61 -28.74 29.54 -1.56
C GLU A 61 -28.23 28.32 -2.34
N PHE A 62 -28.87 27.16 -2.18
CA PHE A 62 -28.55 25.95 -2.93
C PHE A 62 -28.84 26.13 -4.43
N GLN A 63 -30.00 26.71 -4.77
CA GLN A 63 -30.38 26.96 -6.16
C GLN A 63 -29.43 27.94 -6.83
N GLN A 64 -29.03 29.01 -6.13
CA GLN A 64 -28.05 29.96 -6.64
C GLN A 64 -26.68 29.31 -6.83
N ALA A 65 -26.22 28.48 -5.90
CA ALA A 65 -24.98 27.72 -6.05
C ALA A 65 -24.99 26.79 -7.27
N CYS A 66 -26.13 26.14 -7.55
CA CYS A 66 -26.28 25.31 -8.74
C CYS A 66 -26.18 26.13 -10.03
N ILE A 67 -26.77 27.33 -10.07
CA ILE A 67 -26.69 28.24 -11.21
C ILE A 67 -25.24 28.71 -11.40
N ASP A 68 -24.60 29.17 -10.33
CA ASP A 68 -23.23 29.68 -10.36
C ASP A 68 -22.22 28.59 -10.81
N ALA A 69 -22.42 27.35 -10.38
CA ALA A 69 -21.61 26.22 -10.83
C ALA A 69 -21.85 25.86 -12.31
N GLN A 70 -23.09 25.96 -12.80
CA GLN A 70 -23.40 25.74 -14.22
C GLN A 70 -22.80 26.83 -15.10
N ASP A 71 -22.91 28.10 -14.69
CA ASP A 71 -22.42 29.26 -15.44
C ASP A 71 -20.89 29.25 -15.58
N GLN A 72 -20.19 28.69 -14.60
CA GLN A 72 -18.73 28.56 -14.59
C GLN A 72 -18.19 27.32 -15.30
N GLN A 73 -19.08 26.50 -15.86
CA GLN A 73 -18.72 25.33 -16.68
C GLN A 73 -17.77 24.36 -15.95
N PHE A 74 -18.10 24.03 -14.70
CA PHE A 74 -17.40 22.97 -13.96
C PHE A 74 -17.56 21.63 -14.69
N THR A 75 -16.52 20.81 -14.66
CA THR A 75 -16.51 19.48 -15.29
C THR A 75 -17.44 18.52 -14.56
N TYR A 76 -17.41 18.56 -13.22
CA TYR A 76 -18.36 17.85 -12.38
C TYR A 76 -19.05 18.84 -11.45
N ILE A 77 -20.37 18.74 -11.37
CA ILE A 77 -21.17 19.44 -10.37
C ILE A 77 -21.79 18.39 -9.48
N LEU A 78 -21.24 18.28 -8.27
CA LEU A 78 -21.61 17.27 -7.31
C LEU A 78 -22.28 17.93 -6.10
N VAL A 79 -23.17 17.18 -5.47
CA VAL A 79 -23.93 17.59 -4.29
C VAL A 79 -23.48 16.76 -3.11
N ILE A 80 -23.11 17.45 -2.03
CA ILE A 80 -22.83 16.85 -0.73
C ILE A 80 -24.19 16.64 -0.04
N SER A 81 -24.61 15.38 0.11
CA SER A 81 -25.94 14.99 0.61
C SER A 81 -25.86 14.25 1.95
N PRO A 82 -26.81 14.49 2.88
CA PRO A 82 -26.86 13.82 4.17
C PRO A 82 -27.02 12.30 4.10
N GLU A 83 -27.90 11.74 3.26
CA GLU A 83 -28.06 10.28 3.16
C GLU A 83 -27.03 9.64 2.22
N HIS A 84 -26.65 10.36 1.16
CA HIS A 84 -25.92 9.76 0.03
C HIS A 84 -24.44 10.07 -0.01
N GLY A 85 -23.95 10.95 0.87
CA GLY A 85 -22.56 11.41 0.88
C GLY A 85 -22.31 12.38 -0.27
N ILE A 86 -22.05 11.86 -1.46
CA ILE A 86 -21.83 12.65 -2.68
C ILE A 86 -22.67 12.07 -3.84
N LEU A 87 -23.28 12.97 -4.61
CA LEU A 87 -24.13 12.66 -5.76
C LEU A 87 -23.82 13.61 -6.93
N SER A 88 -24.07 13.21 -8.17
CA SER A 88 -24.09 14.13 -9.32
C SER A 88 -25.43 14.84 -9.41
N LEU A 89 -25.47 16.07 -9.95
CA LEU A 89 -26.71 16.74 -10.34
C LEU A 89 -27.58 15.91 -11.31
N ASP A 90 -26.99 14.93 -12.01
CA ASP A 90 -27.68 14.07 -12.96
C ASP A 90 -28.24 12.77 -12.34
N ASP A 91 -27.93 12.49 -11.07
CA ASP A 91 -28.41 11.29 -10.39
C ASP A 91 -29.83 11.50 -9.85
N VAL A 92 -30.70 10.49 -9.88
CA VAL A 92 -32.02 10.61 -9.24
C VAL A 92 -31.89 10.36 -7.74
N VAL A 93 -32.25 11.34 -6.92
CA VAL A 93 -32.31 11.22 -5.47
C VAL A 93 -33.64 10.58 -5.07
N PRO A 94 -33.65 9.38 -4.47
CA PRO A 94 -34.90 8.69 -4.11
C PRO A 94 -35.53 9.24 -2.82
N SER A 95 -34.70 9.65 -1.87
CA SER A 95 -35.05 10.15 -0.54
C SER A 95 -33.81 10.77 0.10
N ASP A 96 -33.98 11.63 1.09
CA ASP A 96 -32.85 12.14 1.88
C ASP A 96 -33.23 12.30 3.36
N ARG A 97 -32.24 12.61 4.19
CA ARG A 97 -32.37 12.82 5.64
C ARG A 97 -32.03 14.25 6.00
N LEU A 98 -32.36 14.61 7.23
CA LEU A 98 -31.84 15.82 7.84
C LEU A 98 -30.39 15.61 8.24
N TRP A 99 -29.63 16.69 8.20
CA TRP A 99 -28.23 16.68 8.56
C TRP A 99 -27.98 16.53 10.06
N ASP A 100 -28.93 16.94 10.90
CA ASP A 100 -28.94 16.65 12.33
C ASP A 100 -28.85 15.14 12.60
N GLU A 101 -29.53 14.31 11.78
CA GLU A 101 -29.44 12.85 11.91
C GLU A 101 -28.05 12.30 11.56
N VAL A 102 -27.35 12.96 10.64
CA VAL A 102 -25.98 12.60 10.26
C VAL A 102 -25.02 12.95 11.39
N LEU A 103 -25.16 14.15 11.95
CA LEU A 103 -24.43 14.66 13.10
C LEU A 103 -24.54 13.71 14.29
N GLU A 104 -25.75 13.35 14.70
CA GLU A 104 -25.95 12.60 15.94
C GLU A 104 -25.42 11.17 15.92
N ARG A 105 -25.42 10.48 14.77
CA ARG A 105 -25.28 9.01 14.76
C ARG A 105 -24.46 8.41 13.63
N ARG A 106 -24.10 9.18 12.60
CA ARG A 106 -23.63 8.60 11.33
C ARG A 106 -22.46 9.30 10.68
N VAL A 107 -21.85 10.31 11.33
CA VAL A 107 -20.75 11.10 10.76
C VAL A 107 -19.65 10.21 10.15
N TRP A 108 -19.19 9.18 10.86
CA TRP A 108 -18.14 8.29 10.37
C TRP A 108 -18.53 7.47 9.14
N VAL A 109 -19.73 6.87 9.17
CA VAL A 109 -20.25 6.07 8.04
C VAL A 109 -20.51 6.94 6.82
N TRP A 110 -21.05 8.13 7.07
CA TRP A 110 -21.31 9.15 6.05
C TRP A 110 -20.03 9.61 5.37
N GLN A 111 -19.01 9.92 6.16
CA GLN A 111 -17.70 10.38 5.70
C GLN A 111 -17.04 9.34 4.78
N GLN A 112 -17.03 8.07 5.17
CA GLN A 112 -16.47 6.99 4.35
C GLN A 112 -17.24 6.85 3.03
N LEU A 113 -18.58 6.93 3.07
CA LEU A 113 -19.43 6.87 1.89
C LEU A 113 -19.19 8.04 0.94
N ALA A 114 -19.10 9.27 1.48
CA ALA A 114 -18.89 10.50 0.72
C ALA A 114 -17.56 10.45 -0.05
N ILE A 115 -16.47 10.08 0.63
CA ILE A 115 -15.14 9.93 0.03
C ILE A 115 -15.16 8.86 -1.07
N GLN A 116 -15.73 7.69 -0.78
CA GLN A 116 -15.80 6.60 -1.74
C GLN A 116 -16.53 7.03 -3.03
N ARG A 117 -17.64 7.76 -2.89
CA ARG A 117 -18.40 8.27 -4.03
C ARG A 117 -17.69 9.40 -4.78
N LEU A 118 -17.02 10.31 -4.08
CA LEU A 118 -16.17 11.32 -4.71
C LEU A 118 -15.16 10.66 -5.65
N GLY A 119 -14.54 9.58 -5.17
CA GLY A 119 -13.59 8.81 -5.96
C GLY A 119 -14.17 8.14 -7.19
N PHE A 120 -15.43 7.69 -7.13
CA PHE A 120 -16.09 7.15 -8.30
C PHE A 120 -16.31 8.18 -9.39
N TYR A 121 -16.70 9.42 -9.04
CA TYR A 121 -16.82 10.48 -10.04
C TYR A 121 -15.47 10.84 -10.68
N PHE A 122 -14.36 10.67 -9.96
CA PHE A 122 -13.02 10.91 -10.52
C PHE A 122 -12.46 9.73 -11.33
N PHE A 123 -12.96 8.50 -11.14
CA PHE A 123 -12.36 7.28 -11.70
C PHE A 123 -13.25 6.47 -12.66
N GLY A 124 -14.60 6.50 -12.59
CA GLY A 124 -15.44 5.51 -13.30
C GLY A 124 -16.89 5.87 -13.62
N ASP A 125 -17.49 5.06 -14.51
CA ASP A 125 -18.92 5.11 -14.86
C ASP A 125 -19.75 4.63 -13.63
N PRO A 126 -20.70 5.44 -13.11
CA PRO A 126 -21.41 5.19 -11.84
C PRO A 126 -22.23 3.88 -11.78
N ARG A 127 -22.27 3.10 -12.86
CA ARG A 127 -23.15 1.92 -13.03
C ARG A 127 -22.56 0.59 -12.57
N ILE A 128 -21.30 0.54 -12.13
CA ILE A 128 -20.66 -0.72 -11.70
C ILE A 128 -20.90 -0.93 -10.20
N LYS A 129 -21.39 -2.13 -9.80
CA LYS A 129 -21.46 -2.54 -8.39
C LYS A 129 -20.08 -2.94 -7.91
N ILE A 130 -19.66 -2.38 -6.78
CA ILE A 130 -18.28 -2.44 -6.29
C ILE A 130 -18.22 -3.26 -4.98
N PRO A 131 -17.12 -3.99 -4.71
CA PRO A 131 -16.92 -4.71 -3.45
C PRO A 131 -16.98 -3.77 -2.23
N ARG A 132 -17.09 -4.36 -1.02
CA ARG A 132 -17.37 -3.62 0.23
C ARG A 132 -16.34 -2.50 0.47
N ALA A 133 -16.79 -1.39 1.05
CA ALA A 133 -16.01 -0.16 1.26
C ALA A 133 -14.65 -0.32 1.97
N LYS A 134 -14.45 -1.41 2.73
CA LYS A 134 -13.19 -1.72 3.42
C LYS A 134 -12.11 -2.34 2.51
N GLU A 135 -12.46 -2.74 1.29
CA GLU A 135 -11.60 -3.58 0.43
C GLU A 135 -11.07 -2.82 -0.80
N VAL A 136 -11.43 -1.55 -0.99
CA VAL A 136 -11.10 -0.81 -2.21
C VAL A 136 -10.45 0.53 -1.89
N ASN A 137 -9.11 0.56 -1.88
CA ASN A 137 -8.35 1.82 -1.91
C ASN A 137 -8.30 2.33 -3.35
N TRP A 138 -9.31 3.10 -3.74
CA TRP A 138 -9.48 3.63 -5.10
C TRP A 138 -8.40 4.68 -5.47
N TRP A 139 -7.75 5.32 -4.50
CA TRP A 139 -6.72 6.34 -4.74
C TRP A 139 -5.48 5.80 -5.43
N ALA A 140 -5.09 4.55 -5.15
CA ALA A 140 -4.00 3.85 -5.84
C ALA A 140 -4.24 3.68 -7.35
N TRP A 141 -5.49 3.90 -7.79
CA TRP A 141 -5.93 3.74 -9.17
C TRP A 141 -6.16 5.07 -9.88
N LEU A 142 -6.09 6.21 -9.18
CA LEU A 142 -6.13 7.54 -9.80
C LEU A 142 -4.77 7.91 -10.37
N ASN A 143 -4.77 8.60 -11.52
CA ASN A 143 -3.55 9.06 -12.16
C ASN A 143 -2.92 10.18 -11.32
N PRO A 144 -1.69 10.01 -10.76
CA PRO A 144 -1.04 11.03 -9.93
C PRO A 144 -0.74 12.33 -10.69
N ALA A 145 -0.68 12.27 -12.02
CA ALA A 145 -0.50 13.45 -12.85
C ALA A 145 -1.79 14.27 -13.06
N SER A 146 -2.95 13.78 -12.61
CA SER A 146 -4.22 14.50 -12.70
C SER A 146 -4.28 15.65 -11.69
N HIS A 147 -5.02 16.69 -12.06
CA HIS A 147 -5.20 17.90 -11.27
C HIS A 147 -6.69 18.19 -11.16
N TYR A 148 -7.18 18.29 -9.92
CA TYR A 148 -8.57 18.56 -9.59
C TYR A 148 -8.65 19.87 -8.81
N ASP A 149 -9.33 20.85 -9.39
CA ASP A 149 -9.62 22.13 -8.76
C ASP A 149 -11.03 22.07 -8.17
N ILE A 150 -11.11 21.95 -6.84
CA ILE A 150 -12.36 21.78 -6.09
C ILE A 150 -12.81 23.13 -5.54
N SER A 151 -13.93 23.63 -6.06
CA SER A 151 -14.65 24.79 -5.50
C SER A 151 -15.84 24.32 -4.68
N ILE A 152 -15.97 24.82 -3.46
CA ILE A 152 -17.03 24.43 -2.53
C ILE A 152 -18.06 25.56 -2.46
N PHE A 153 -19.33 25.22 -2.61
CA PHE A 153 -20.45 26.15 -2.44
C PHE A 153 -21.22 25.76 -1.17
N GLY A 154 -21.08 26.60 -0.15
CA GLY A 154 -21.60 26.32 1.19
C GLY A 154 -20.51 26.01 2.20
N ALA A 155 -20.95 25.78 3.45
CA ALA A 155 -20.06 25.60 4.59
C ALA A 155 -20.71 24.71 5.66
N GLY A 156 -19.94 24.40 6.71
CA GLY A 156 -20.37 23.66 7.89
C GLY A 156 -19.66 22.32 8.09
N PHE A 157 -20.11 21.55 9.08
CA PHE A 157 -19.39 20.35 9.55
C PHE A 157 -19.12 19.32 8.44
N ALA A 158 -20.08 19.11 7.52
CA ALA A 158 -19.96 18.14 6.44
C ALA A 158 -18.81 18.49 5.48
N VAL A 159 -18.61 19.78 5.20
CA VAL A 159 -17.49 20.29 4.39
C VAL A 159 -16.18 20.10 5.14
N ARG A 160 -16.14 20.47 6.41
CA ARG A 160 -14.94 20.36 7.26
C ARG A 160 -14.47 18.92 7.37
N VAL A 161 -15.37 18.00 7.69
CA VAL A 161 -15.09 16.56 7.82
C VAL A 161 -14.62 15.97 6.49
N LEU A 162 -15.22 16.34 5.37
CA LEU A 162 -14.80 15.85 4.05
C LEU A 162 -13.39 16.34 3.69
N LEU A 163 -13.11 17.63 3.91
CA LEU A 163 -11.80 18.21 3.60
C LEU A 163 -10.68 17.66 4.48
N ASP A 164 -10.92 17.56 5.79
CA ASP A 164 -9.95 17.00 6.73
C ASP A 164 -9.55 15.58 6.31
N GLN A 165 -10.52 14.78 5.87
CA GLN A 165 -10.22 13.43 5.41
C GLN A 165 -9.49 13.37 4.07
N LEU A 166 -9.79 14.26 3.13
CA LEU A 166 -9.01 14.36 1.90
C LEU A 166 -7.54 14.73 2.20
N LEU A 167 -7.31 15.59 3.18
CA LEU A 167 -5.96 15.96 3.64
C LEU A 167 -5.27 14.82 4.39
N ARG A 168 -5.97 14.10 5.27
CA ARG A 168 -5.44 12.90 5.96
C ARG A 168 -5.11 11.76 4.99
N LEU A 169 -5.92 11.58 3.95
CA LEU A 169 -5.65 10.57 2.93
C LEU A 169 -4.47 10.98 2.04
N ARG A 170 -4.35 12.28 1.73
CA ARG A 170 -3.18 12.84 1.05
C ARG A 170 -1.90 12.60 1.86
N SER A 171 -1.90 12.83 3.17
CA SER A 171 -0.71 12.63 4.01
C SER A 171 -0.29 11.17 4.14
N ARG A 172 -1.23 10.22 4.01
CA ARG A 172 -0.99 8.78 4.04
C ARG A 172 -0.61 8.18 2.68
N ALA A 173 -0.67 8.95 1.59
CA ALA A 173 -0.39 8.45 0.25
C ALA A 173 1.12 8.49 -0.05
N THR A 174 1.70 7.33 -0.40
CA THR A 174 3.14 7.10 -0.48
C THR A 174 3.82 7.50 -1.80
N ASP A 175 3.15 8.25 -2.69
CA ASP A 175 3.72 9.03 -3.84
C ASP A 175 2.72 9.18 -5.01
N SER A 176 1.64 8.40 -5.04
CA SER A 176 0.68 8.35 -6.15
C SER A 176 -0.65 9.07 -5.82
N TRP A 177 -0.61 10.39 -5.61
CA TRP A 177 -1.80 11.19 -5.30
C TRP A 177 -2.05 12.26 -6.37
N PRO A 178 -3.29 12.43 -6.88
CA PRO A 178 -3.59 13.52 -7.80
C PRO A 178 -3.51 14.86 -7.08
N GLU A 179 -3.09 15.91 -7.78
CA GLU A 179 -3.06 17.23 -7.19
C GLU A 179 -4.49 17.73 -6.96
N ILE A 180 -4.88 17.88 -5.68
CA ILE A 180 -6.17 18.44 -5.29
C ILE A 180 -5.93 19.84 -4.75
N VAL A 181 -6.44 20.84 -5.47
CA VAL A 181 -6.43 22.23 -5.05
C VAL A 181 -7.82 22.58 -4.54
N ILE A 182 -7.90 23.05 -3.30
CA ILE A 182 -9.15 23.57 -2.73
C ILE A 182 -9.17 25.07 -3.06
N ALA A 183 -10.09 25.47 -3.93
CA ALA A 183 -10.34 26.86 -4.23
C ALA A 183 -11.10 27.55 -3.07
N GLU A 184 -11.13 28.89 -3.10
CA GLU A 184 -11.88 29.68 -2.12
C GLU A 184 -13.34 29.21 -2.04
N SER A 185 -13.81 29.01 -0.82
CA SER A 185 -15.21 28.67 -0.56
C SER A 185 -16.11 29.79 -1.07
N ARG A 186 -17.20 29.39 -1.71
CA ARG A 186 -18.20 30.27 -2.31
C ARG A 186 -19.48 30.25 -1.49
N PRO A 187 -20.25 31.35 -1.53
CA PRO A 187 -21.55 31.40 -0.89
C PRO A 187 -22.43 30.25 -1.39
N GLY A 188 -23.12 29.60 -0.46
CA GLY A 188 -24.03 28.49 -0.70
C GLY A 188 -24.68 28.09 0.61
N TYR A 189 -25.43 26.99 0.60
CA TYR A 189 -26.11 26.53 1.80
C TYR A 189 -25.11 26.24 2.93
N ASN A 190 -25.28 26.93 4.06
CA ASN A 190 -24.45 26.72 5.23
C ASN A 190 -25.24 25.96 6.29
N ILE A 191 -24.70 24.81 6.69
CA ILE A 191 -25.35 23.95 7.66
C ILE A 191 -25.02 24.26 9.13
N GLY A 192 -24.21 25.29 9.34
CA GLY A 192 -23.67 25.58 10.65
C GLY A 192 -22.40 24.76 10.93
N ASP A 193 -21.60 25.32 11.82
CA ASP A 193 -20.42 24.66 12.33
C ASP A 193 -20.79 23.85 13.58
N LEU A 194 -19.91 22.94 14.00
CA LEU A 194 -19.98 22.42 15.36
C LEU A 194 -19.74 23.62 16.29
N GLY A 195 -20.80 24.19 16.89
CA GLY A 195 -20.67 25.32 17.79
C GLY A 195 -19.82 24.96 19.02
N ASP A 196 -19.15 25.95 19.61
CA ASP A 196 -18.32 25.82 20.82
C ASP A 196 -19.13 25.50 22.11
N GLN A 197 -20.29 24.85 22.00
CA GLN A 197 -21.16 24.50 23.13
C GLN A 197 -21.61 23.05 23.03
N ASP A 198 -21.10 22.26 23.97
CA ASP A 198 -21.40 20.87 24.32
C ASP A 198 -20.87 19.80 23.34
N ASP A 199 -19.69 19.27 23.67
CA ASP A 199 -19.49 17.86 23.99
C ASP A 199 -20.50 16.90 23.35
N MET A 200 -20.41 16.74 22.04
CA MET A 200 -20.56 15.39 21.51
C MET A 200 -19.42 14.60 22.16
N ASP A 201 -19.72 13.57 22.94
CA ASP A 201 -18.81 12.49 23.36
C ASP A 201 -18.28 11.75 22.11
N PHE A 202 -17.59 12.49 21.26
CA PHE A 202 -16.45 12.03 20.54
C PHE A 202 -15.35 12.01 21.59
N GLU A 203 -14.94 10.84 22.06
CA GLU A 203 -13.62 10.67 22.68
C GLU A 203 -12.56 11.06 21.63
N PHE A 204 -12.36 12.38 21.46
CA PHE A 204 -11.14 12.97 20.98
C PHE A 204 -10.41 13.36 22.25
N ASP A 205 -9.55 12.47 22.71
CA ASP A 205 -8.48 12.87 23.60
C ASP A 205 -7.59 13.84 22.80
N ASP A 206 -7.68 15.14 23.06
CA ASP A 206 -6.65 16.09 22.63
C ASP A 206 -5.30 15.78 23.30
N ASP A 207 -5.31 15.00 24.38
CA ASP A 207 -4.13 14.35 24.95
C ASP A 207 -3.67 13.12 24.13
N LEU A 208 -4.52 12.52 23.28
CA LEU A 208 -4.21 11.41 22.35
C LEU A 208 -3.71 11.93 21.01
N ASP A 209 -3.88 13.19 20.61
CA ASP A 209 -3.22 13.67 19.38
C ASP A 209 -1.77 14.07 19.66
N ALA A 210 -1.47 14.59 20.84
CA ALA A 210 -0.09 14.72 21.31
C ALA A 210 0.51 13.34 21.65
N GLN A 211 -0.20 12.48 22.40
CA GLN A 211 0.29 11.13 22.74
C GLN A 211 0.21 10.14 21.57
N ASN A 212 -0.69 10.24 20.58
CA ASN A 212 -0.62 9.44 19.34
C ASN A 212 0.45 9.99 18.42
N PHE A 213 0.65 11.30 18.29
CA PHE A 213 1.75 11.79 17.47
C PHE A 213 3.08 11.42 18.11
N GLU A 214 3.20 11.53 19.44
CA GLU A 214 4.38 11.11 20.22
C GLU A 214 4.49 9.58 20.30
N ALA A 215 3.40 8.81 20.33
CA ALA A 215 3.41 7.33 20.23
C ALA A 215 3.60 6.83 18.80
N THR A 216 3.18 7.58 17.78
CA THR A 216 3.45 7.28 16.35
C THR A 216 4.89 7.68 16.01
N LEU A 217 5.42 8.74 16.61
CA LEU A 217 6.84 9.08 16.56
C LEU A 217 7.68 8.07 17.34
N GLN A 218 7.24 7.62 18.53
CA GLN A 218 7.88 6.52 19.26
C GLN A 218 7.77 5.19 18.51
N ASP A 219 6.65 4.91 17.83
CA ASP A 219 6.48 3.75 16.93
C ASP A 219 7.43 3.90 15.74
N ILE A 220 7.57 5.08 15.12
CA ILE A 220 8.53 5.30 14.03
C ILE A 220 9.99 5.21 14.51
N ASP A 221 10.32 5.78 15.67
CA ASP A 221 11.65 5.72 16.26
C ASP A 221 12.00 4.28 16.65
N GLN A 222 11.05 3.54 17.23
CA GLN A 222 11.21 2.12 17.54
C GLN A 222 11.30 1.26 16.28
N LEU A 223 10.51 1.56 15.24
CA LEU A 223 10.63 0.93 13.93
C LEU A 223 11.98 1.24 13.27
N LEU A 224 12.51 2.45 13.45
CA LEU A 224 13.82 2.85 12.95
C LEU A 224 14.95 2.16 13.72
N ASP A 225 14.81 2.00 15.04
CA ASP A 225 15.76 1.25 15.87
C ASP A 225 15.78 -0.24 15.46
N TRP A 226 14.61 -0.85 15.35
CA TRP A 226 14.47 -2.22 14.83
C TRP A 226 14.95 -2.34 13.38
N ALA A 227 14.71 -1.33 12.55
CA ALA A 227 15.23 -1.33 11.18
C ALA A 227 16.74 -1.19 11.15
N ALA A 228 17.34 -0.40 12.03
CA ALA A 228 18.79 -0.26 12.14
C ALA A 228 19.44 -1.59 12.54
N GLU A 229 18.90 -2.29 13.53
CA GLU A 229 19.37 -3.61 13.92
C GLU A 229 19.15 -4.64 12.80
N PHE A 230 17.99 -4.61 12.15
CA PHE A 230 17.67 -5.52 11.06
C PHE A 230 18.62 -5.40 9.87
N VAL A 231 19.01 -4.17 9.47
CA VAL A 231 19.91 -4.00 8.32
C VAL A 231 21.36 -4.41 8.62
N GLU A 232 21.76 -4.49 9.89
CA GLU A 232 23.04 -5.08 10.28
C GLU A 232 23.03 -6.62 10.09
N LEU A 233 21.86 -7.23 10.31
CA LEU A 233 21.68 -8.68 10.25
C LEU A 233 21.30 -9.18 8.85
N VAL A 234 20.65 -8.35 8.04
CA VAL A 234 20.02 -8.77 6.77
C VAL A 234 20.49 -7.93 5.59
N ASN A 235 20.81 -8.62 4.48
CA ASN A 235 21.21 -7.98 3.23
C ASN A 235 20.28 -8.38 2.06
N VAL A 236 20.42 -7.66 0.93
CA VAL A 236 19.71 -7.99 -0.30
C VAL A 236 20.68 -8.54 -1.32
N PHE A 237 20.50 -9.82 -1.67
CA PHE A 237 21.30 -10.46 -2.71
C PHE A 237 20.68 -10.28 -4.09
N VAL A 238 21.49 -9.92 -5.08
CA VAL A 238 21.03 -9.58 -6.42
C VAL A 238 21.40 -10.66 -7.44
N PRO A 239 20.43 -11.47 -7.89
CA PRO A 239 20.66 -12.38 -9.00
C PRO A 239 20.61 -11.65 -10.35
N PRO A 240 21.43 -12.04 -11.35
CA PRO A 240 22.46 -13.09 -11.33
C PRO A 240 23.86 -12.56 -10.97
N THR A 241 24.01 -11.27 -10.65
CA THR A 241 25.33 -10.63 -10.45
C THR A 241 26.03 -11.13 -9.20
N GLY A 242 25.28 -11.66 -8.24
CA GLY A 242 25.82 -12.15 -6.98
C GLY A 242 26.30 -11.03 -6.06
N GLU A 243 25.88 -9.79 -6.34
CA GLU A 243 26.18 -8.65 -5.49
C GLU A 243 25.29 -8.67 -4.25
N SER A 244 25.89 -8.43 -3.08
CA SER A 244 25.14 -8.10 -1.87
C SER A 244 24.99 -6.59 -1.77
N TRP A 245 23.76 -6.13 -1.54
CA TRP A 245 23.42 -4.75 -1.29
C TRP A 245 23.04 -4.59 0.18
N GLU A 246 23.72 -3.68 0.85
CA GLU A 246 23.36 -3.22 2.19
C GLU A 246 22.09 -2.37 2.11
N LEU A 247 21.17 -2.62 3.04
CA LEU A 247 19.97 -1.82 3.21
C LEU A 247 20.28 -0.64 4.13
N ALA A 248 19.77 0.54 3.80
CA ALA A 248 19.75 1.62 4.77
C ALA A 248 18.54 1.46 5.73
N PRO A 249 18.59 1.93 6.99
CA PRO A 249 17.49 1.77 7.94
C PRO A 249 16.15 2.30 7.43
N ASP A 250 16.15 3.42 6.69
CA ASP A 250 14.96 4.00 6.07
C ASP A 250 14.37 3.11 4.96
N GLU A 251 15.21 2.32 4.29
CA GLU A 251 14.78 1.36 3.28
C GLU A 251 14.14 0.11 3.91
N ALA A 252 14.54 -0.25 5.13
CA ALA A 252 14.02 -1.42 5.86
C ALA A 252 12.75 -1.13 6.66
N LEU A 253 12.28 0.13 6.71
CA LEU A 253 11.05 0.51 7.41
C LEU A 253 9.81 -0.29 6.97
N ILE A 254 9.64 -0.50 5.66
CA ILE A 254 8.49 -1.23 5.13
C ILE A 254 8.55 -2.71 5.55
N PRO A 255 9.67 -3.44 5.37
CA PRO A 255 9.83 -4.78 5.91
C PRO A 255 9.52 -4.89 7.40
N ILE A 256 10.10 -4.02 8.24
CA ILE A 256 9.88 -4.06 9.69
C ILE A 256 8.41 -3.78 10.03
N ARG A 257 7.77 -2.83 9.35
CA ARG A 257 6.34 -2.54 9.56
C ARG A 257 5.45 -3.72 9.20
N LEU A 258 5.74 -4.41 8.11
CA LEU A 258 4.97 -5.60 7.71
C LEU A 258 5.13 -6.74 8.73
N LEU A 259 6.31 -6.85 9.32
CA LEU A 259 6.62 -7.83 10.36
C LEU A 259 5.89 -7.50 11.68
N THR A 260 5.86 -6.23 12.10
CA THR A 260 5.18 -5.80 13.36
C THR A 260 3.66 -5.91 13.30
N GLU A 261 3.05 -5.60 12.14
CA GLU A 261 1.58 -5.55 12.00
C GLU A 261 0.87 -6.90 12.22
N THR A 262 1.62 -8.00 12.25
CA THR A 262 1.06 -9.34 12.49
C THR A 262 1.09 -9.82 13.94
N GLY A 263 1.52 -8.98 14.87
CA GLY A 263 1.62 -9.34 16.28
C GLY A 263 2.76 -10.31 16.57
N MET A 264 3.74 -10.37 15.67
CA MET A 264 5.01 -11.05 15.89
C MET A 264 5.88 -10.17 16.77
N ASP A 265 6.58 -10.79 17.72
CA ASP A 265 7.58 -10.10 18.52
C ASP A 265 8.84 -9.89 17.66
N ILE A 266 9.15 -8.62 17.37
CA ILE A 266 10.31 -8.26 16.54
C ILE A 266 11.60 -8.50 17.29
N GLU A 267 11.64 -8.32 18.60
CA GLU A 267 12.85 -8.54 19.39
C GLU A 267 13.24 -10.02 19.34
N ASP A 268 12.27 -10.92 19.52
CA ASP A 268 12.48 -12.36 19.35
C ASP A 268 12.95 -12.72 17.93
N LEU A 269 12.44 -12.03 16.90
CA LEU A 269 12.90 -12.24 15.53
C LEU A 269 14.35 -11.74 15.35
N LEU A 270 14.71 -10.57 15.87
CA LEU A 270 16.05 -10.00 15.77
C LEU A 270 17.08 -10.86 16.53
N ASP A 271 16.71 -11.39 17.69
CA ASP A 271 17.51 -12.38 18.43
C ASP A 271 17.74 -13.64 17.58
N LEU A 272 16.68 -14.17 16.96
CA LEU A 272 16.76 -15.33 16.08
C LEU A 272 17.63 -15.05 14.84
N LEU A 273 17.53 -13.86 14.26
CA LEU A 273 18.39 -13.42 13.15
C LEU A 273 19.84 -13.25 13.59
N THR A 274 20.08 -12.78 14.82
CA THR A 274 21.42 -12.69 15.39
C THR A 274 22.04 -14.08 15.52
N ASP A 275 21.31 -15.05 16.08
CA ASP A 275 21.76 -16.44 16.19
C ASP A 275 22.09 -17.04 14.82
N ILE A 276 21.23 -16.83 13.82
CA ILE A 276 21.47 -17.31 12.46
C ILE A 276 22.68 -16.62 11.82
N SER A 277 22.84 -15.31 12.01
CA SER A 277 23.98 -14.56 11.46
C SER A 277 25.30 -15.04 12.06
N LEU A 278 25.31 -15.40 13.35
CA LEU A 278 26.47 -15.98 14.04
C LEU A 278 26.78 -17.37 13.50
N LEU A 279 25.76 -18.20 13.24
CA LEU A 279 25.94 -19.52 12.62
C LEU A 279 26.50 -19.43 11.20
N LEU A 280 26.04 -18.44 10.42
CA LEU A 280 26.47 -18.24 9.04
C LEU A 280 27.79 -17.47 8.92
N GLU A 281 28.24 -16.85 10.01
CA GLU A 281 29.36 -15.89 10.07
C GLU A 281 29.24 -14.71 9.09
N GLN A 282 28.00 -14.38 8.69
CA GLN A 282 27.70 -13.30 7.74
C GLN A 282 26.22 -12.89 7.83
N SER A 283 25.91 -11.71 7.30
CA SER A 283 24.53 -11.21 7.17
C SER A 283 23.66 -12.14 6.32
N ILE A 284 22.40 -12.28 6.72
CA ILE A 284 21.42 -13.19 6.15
C ILE A 284 20.80 -12.57 4.90
N PRO A 285 20.78 -13.27 3.75
CA PRO A 285 20.02 -12.82 2.60
C PRO A 285 18.53 -12.75 2.92
N LEU A 286 17.88 -11.62 2.63
CA LEU A 286 16.43 -11.48 2.83
C LEU A 286 15.64 -12.55 2.06
N SER A 287 16.15 -12.97 0.90
CA SER A 287 15.57 -14.07 0.13
C SER A 287 15.57 -15.40 0.89
N MET A 288 16.56 -15.67 1.75
CA MET A 288 16.55 -16.83 2.64
C MET A 288 15.45 -16.74 3.71
N LEU A 289 15.17 -15.54 4.23
CA LEU A 289 14.08 -15.32 5.20
C LEU A 289 12.71 -15.55 4.55
N ILE A 290 12.49 -14.94 3.38
CA ILE A 290 11.28 -15.12 2.58
C ILE A 290 11.11 -16.60 2.19
N SER A 291 12.19 -17.29 1.84
CA SER A 291 12.16 -18.70 1.42
C SER A 291 12.53 -19.70 2.53
N ALA A 292 12.32 -19.36 3.80
CA ALA A 292 12.74 -20.18 4.94
C ALA A 292 12.26 -21.64 4.86
N ASN A 293 11.03 -21.88 4.43
CA ASN A 293 10.49 -23.23 4.22
C ASN A 293 11.28 -24.04 3.17
N MET A 294 11.75 -23.38 2.11
CA MET A 294 12.59 -24.01 1.09
C MET A 294 13.95 -24.36 1.67
N VAL A 295 14.55 -23.45 2.44
CA VAL A 295 15.83 -23.68 3.13
C VAL A 295 15.74 -24.88 4.07
N VAL A 296 14.70 -24.95 4.90
CA VAL A 296 14.43 -26.10 5.79
C VAL A 296 14.33 -27.40 5.00
N SER A 297 13.57 -27.41 3.90
CA SER A 297 13.43 -28.60 3.07
C SER A 297 14.77 -29.07 2.48
N ILE A 298 15.62 -28.13 2.05
CA ILE A 298 16.92 -28.46 1.47
C ILE A 298 17.87 -28.99 2.55
N LEU A 299 17.95 -28.33 3.70
CA LEU A 299 18.80 -28.77 4.81
C LEU A 299 18.39 -30.15 5.32
N LEU A 300 17.10 -30.44 5.43
CA LEU A 300 16.59 -31.76 5.79
C LEU A 300 16.96 -32.82 4.74
N GLN A 301 16.85 -32.48 3.45
CA GLN A 301 17.25 -33.38 2.36
C GLN A 301 18.76 -33.69 2.41
N ILE A 302 19.59 -32.68 2.64
CA ILE A 302 21.05 -32.84 2.80
C ILE A 302 21.36 -33.69 4.04
N THR A 303 20.70 -33.42 5.16
CA THR A 303 20.85 -34.19 6.40
C THR A 303 20.50 -35.65 6.19
N HIS A 304 19.40 -35.93 5.48
CA HIS A 304 19.00 -37.29 5.12
C HIS A 304 20.05 -37.98 4.22
N SER A 305 20.51 -37.30 3.16
CA SER A 305 21.53 -37.86 2.27
C SER A 305 22.88 -38.07 2.98
N LEU A 306 23.26 -37.21 3.93
CA LEU A 306 24.43 -37.40 4.78
C LEU A 306 24.30 -38.64 5.67
N ALA A 307 23.16 -38.81 6.34
CA ALA A 307 22.89 -39.98 7.17
C ALA A 307 22.94 -41.30 6.38
N HIS A 308 22.55 -41.27 5.09
CA HIS A 308 22.58 -42.42 4.18
C HIS A 308 23.86 -42.53 3.33
N SER A 309 24.84 -41.63 3.51
CA SER A 309 26.09 -41.59 2.72
C SER A 309 25.89 -41.38 1.21
N GLU A 310 24.83 -40.70 0.80
CA GLU A 310 24.47 -40.39 -0.59
C GLU A 310 25.15 -39.08 -1.07
N HIS A 311 26.46 -39.14 -1.27
CA HIS A 311 27.28 -37.94 -1.55
C HIS A 311 26.96 -37.26 -2.88
N GLU A 312 26.53 -38.03 -3.90
CA GLU A 312 26.11 -37.46 -5.20
C GLU A 312 24.86 -36.59 -5.06
N ALA A 313 23.88 -37.03 -4.26
CA ALA A 313 22.64 -36.28 -4.03
C ALA A 313 22.89 -34.94 -3.31
N VAL A 314 23.88 -34.91 -2.41
CA VAL A 314 24.31 -33.67 -1.75
C VAL A 314 24.92 -32.70 -2.76
N HIS A 315 25.75 -33.20 -3.68
CA HIS A 315 26.37 -32.35 -4.69
C HIS A 315 25.33 -31.76 -5.67
N ASP A 316 24.38 -32.57 -6.13
CA ASP A 316 23.28 -32.13 -6.98
C ASP A 316 22.40 -31.05 -6.30
N ALA A 317 22.14 -31.22 -5.00
CA ALA A 317 21.41 -30.23 -4.20
C ALA A 317 22.17 -28.90 -4.11
N LEU A 318 23.50 -28.93 -3.95
CA LEU A 318 24.34 -27.73 -3.90
C LEU A 318 24.41 -27.00 -5.23
N GLU A 319 24.52 -27.72 -6.36
CA GLU A 319 24.59 -27.09 -7.69
C GLU A 319 23.32 -26.29 -8.04
N THR A 320 22.17 -26.79 -7.61
CA THR A 320 20.86 -26.18 -7.88
C THR A 320 20.50 -25.04 -6.92
N LEU A 321 21.29 -24.86 -5.86
CA LEU A 321 21.02 -23.90 -4.80
C LEU A 321 21.37 -22.47 -5.25
N PRO A 322 20.40 -21.53 -5.33
CA PRO A 322 20.67 -20.16 -5.76
C PRO A 322 21.35 -19.31 -4.68
N GLU A 323 21.19 -19.67 -3.41
CA GLU A 323 21.66 -18.89 -2.26
C GLU A 323 23.14 -19.16 -1.95
N VAL A 324 24.01 -18.22 -2.30
CA VAL A 324 25.48 -18.38 -2.15
C VAL A 324 25.89 -18.57 -0.69
N VAL A 325 25.28 -17.82 0.22
CA VAL A 325 25.52 -17.88 1.67
C VAL A 325 25.24 -19.28 2.22
N LEU A 326 24.05 -19.81 1.92
CA LEU A 326 23.65 -21.15 2.36
C LEU A 326 24.53 -22.25 1.74
N ARG A 327 24.90 -22.11 0.45
CA ARG A 327 25.81 -23.05 -0.22
C ARG A 327 27.16 -23.08 0.50
N GLN A 328 27.75 -21.92 0.77
CA GLN A 328 29.05 -21.81 1.43
C GLN A 328 29.01 -22.38 2.85
N TYR A 329 27.94 -22.12 3.59
CA TYR A 329 27.73 -22.72 4.91
C TYR A 329 27.71 -24.26 4.85
N ILE A 330 26.94 -24.83 3.93
CA ILE A 330 26.87 -26.30 3.78
C ILE A 330 28.24 -26.86 3.34
N GLU A 331 28.93 -26.20 2.40
CA GLU A 331 30.27 -26.61 1.97
C GLU A 331 31.29 -26.62 3.12
N ASN A 332 31.19 -25.68 4.07
CA ASN A 332 32.00 -25.66 5.29
C ASN A 332 31.62 -26.82 6.22
N ILE A 333 30.33 -27.06 6.46
CA ILE A 333 29.87 -28.20 7.27
C ILE A 333 30.40 -29.51 6.70
N LEU A 334 30.37 -29.70 5.39
CA LEU A 334 30.85 -30.95 4.77
C LEU A 334 32.34 -31.22 5.02
N GLN A 335 33.12 -30.21 5.39
CA GLN A 335 34.54 -30.35 5.77
C GLN A 335 34.73 -30.83 7.21
N GLU A 336 33.69 -30.84 8.05
CA GLU A 336 33.76 -31.31 9.43
C GLU A 336 34.17 -32.78 9.51
N THR A 337 34.89 -33.13 10.57
CA THR A 337 35.57 -34.43 10.65
C THR A 337 34.64 -35.61 10.93
N SER A 338 33.57 -35.38 11.72
CA SER A 338 32.64 -36.43 12.12
C SER A 338 31.28 -36.26 11.44
N LEU A 339 30.59 -37.37 11.19
CA LEU A 339 29.22 -37.34 10.68
C LEU A 339 28.26 -36.69 11.69
N GLU A 340 28.52 -36.87 12.98
CA GLU A 340 27.72 -36.28 14.05
C GLU A 340 27.77 -34.76 14.02
N ASP A 341 28.96 -34.17 13.88
CA ASP A 341 29.15 -32.72 13.78
C ASP A 341 28.46 -32.16 12.51
N ARG A 342 28.56 -32.89 11.39
CA ARG A 342 27.89 -32.51 10.12
C ARG A 342 26.37 -32.47 10.27
N LEU A 343 25.79 -33.53 10.84
CA LEU A 343 24.36 -33.64 11.05
C LEU A 343 23.87 -32.61 12.07
N CYS A 344 24.63 -32.40 13.15
CA CYS A 344 24.33 -31.40 14.17
C CYS A 344 24.27 -30.01 13.56
N ALA A 345 25.30 -29.58 12.83
CA ALA A 345 25.34 -28.26 12.22
C ALA A 345 24.19 -28.03 11.22
N CYS A 346 23.90 -29.01 10.35
CA CYS A 346 22.76 -28.92 9.43
C CYS A 346 21.43 -28.81 10.18
N LEU A 347 21.23 -29.59 11.23
CA LEU A 347 20.00 -29.58 12.03
C LEU A 347 19.86 -28.29 12.85
N THR A 348 20.95 -27.74 13.38
CA THR A 348 20.94 -26.46 14.10
C THR A 348 20.44 -25.34 13.20
N LEU A 349 20.99 -25.18 11.99
CA LEU A 349 20.47 -24.17 11.07
C LEU A 349 19.03 -24.48 10.63
N THR A 350 18.70 -25.76 10.45
CA THR A 350 17.33 -26.19 10.11
C THR A 350 16.33 -25.74 11.16
N GLU A 351 16.65 -25.93 12.44
CA GLU A 351 15.82 -25.53 13.57
C GLU A 351 15.57 -24.02 13.55
N GLN A 352 16.63 -23.21 13.44
CA GLN A 352 16.49 -21.76 13.39
C GLN A 352 15.65 -21.29 12.20
N MET A 353 15.89 -21.85 11.01
CA MET A 353 15.10 -21.52 9.81
C MET A 353 13.65 -22.01 9.91
N HIS A 354 13.39 -23.09 10.64
CA HIS A 354 12.04 -23.57 10.90
C HIS A 354 11.29 -22.62 11.84
N LEU A 355 11.96 -22.09 12.87
CA LEU A 355 11.40 -21.05 13.73
C LEU A 355 11.04 -19.80 12.93
N ILE A 356 11.93 -19.32 12.04
CA ILE A 356 11.61 -18.21 11.12
C ILE A 356 10.34 -18.51 10.31
N ALA A 357 10.25 -19.71 9.74
CA ALA A 357 9.12 -20.11 8.91
C ALA A 357 7.79 -20.20 9.67
N LEU A 358 7.83 -20.44 10.99
CA LEU A 358 6.66 -20.44 11.86
C LEU A 358 6.30 -19.04 12.35
N SER A 359 7.30 -18.18 12.58
CA SER A 359 7.13 -16.81 13.07
C SER A 359 6.55 -15.88 12.01
N ILE A 360 6.94 -16.04 10.73
CA ILE A 360 6.49 -15.15 9.64
C ILE A 360 5.24 -15.73 8.96
N PRO A 361 4.06 -15.08 9.05
CA PRO A 361 2.85 -15.57 8.41
C PRO A 361 2.96 -15.58 6.87
N PRO A 362 2.30 -16.52 6.17
CA PRO A 362 2.36 -16.61 4.71
C PRO A 362 1.97 -15.32 3.98
N MET A 363 0.98 -14.58 4.50
CA MET A 363 0.55 -13.31 3.90
C MET A 363 1.64 -12.23 3.97
N VAL A 364 2.38 -12.16 5.08
CA VAL A 364 3.51 -11.22 5.26
C VAL A 364 4.66 -11.63 4.36
N ASN A 365 4.93 -12.93 4.28
CA ASN A 365 5.96 -13.47 3.41
C ASN A 365 5.72 -13.10 1.93
N ASP A 366 4.48 -13.24 1.45
CA ASP A 366 4.09 -12.80 0.10
C ASP A 366 4.28 -11.28 -0.09
N GLN A 367 3.96 -10.47 0.91
CA GLN A 367 4.15 -9.02 0.86
C GLN A 367 5.63 -8.61 0.88
N LEU A 368 6.47 -9.27 1.69
CA LEU A 368 7.92 -9.09 1.72
C LEU A 368 8.55 -9.48 0.38
N LEU A 369 8.06 -10.55 -0.27
CA LEU A 369 8.49 -10.94 -1.60
C LEU A 369 8.16 -9.86 -2.65
N VAL A 370 6.94 -9.31 -2.62
CA VAL A 370 6.53 -8.22 -3.52
C VAL A 370 7.37 -6.97 -3.26
N TRP A 371 7.63 -6.66 -1.99
CA TRP A 371 8.50 -5.55 -1.61
C TRP A 371 9.92 -5.74 -2.16
N LEU A 372 10.54 -6.92 -1.93
CA LEU A 372 11.89 -7.22 -2.41
C LEU A 372 12.00 -7.10 -3.94
N GLN A 373 11.01 -7.62 -4.67
CA GLN A 373 10.95 -7.49 -6.13
C GLN A 373 10.86 -6.02 -6.57
N THR A 374 10.05 -5.22 -5.87
CA THR A 374 9.87 -3.79 -6.17
C THR A 374 11.12 -2.99 -5.83
N TYR A 375 11.77 -3.28 -4.70
CA TYR A 375 13.03 -2.69 -4.27
C TYR A 375 14.14 -2.96 -5.28
N LEU A 376 14.34 -4.23 -5.65
CA LEU A 376 15.33 -4.64 -6.65
C LEU A 376 15.08 -3.95 -8.00
N ALA A 377 13.85 -3.94 -8.49
CA ALA A 377 13.52 -3.29 -9.76
C ALA A 377 13.81 -1.77 -9.74
N THR A 378 13.51 -1.11 -8.62
CA THR A 378 13.73 0.34 -8.45
C THR A 378 15.21 0.67 -8.36
N LYS A 379 15.98 -0.04 -7.53
CA LYS A 379 17.43 0.14 -7.39
C LYS A 379 18.19 -0.19 -8.66
N MET A 380 17.84 -1.27 -9.36
CA MET A 380 18.41 -1.60 -10.67
C MET A 380 18.14 -0.47 -11.67
N ARG A 381 16.91 0.05 -11.73
CA ARG A 381 16.56 1.17 -12.61
C ARG A 381 17.34 2.44 -12.28
N GLN A 382 17.48 2.77 -11.00
CA GLN A 382 18.27 3.93 -10.55
C GLN A 382 19.74 3.79 -10.96
N ARG A 383 20.35 2.61 -10.81
CA ARG A 383 21.73 2.38 -11.28
C ARG A 383 21.87 2.53 -12.78
N ILE A 384 20.95 1.94 -13.56
CA ILE A 384 20.98 2.03 -15.04
C ILE A 384 20.84 3.50 -15.52
N LEU A 385 19.98 4.28 -14.86
CA LEU A 385 19.80 5.70 -15.20
C LEU A 385 20.91 6.59 -14.65
N GLY A 386 21.45 6.28 -13.46
CA GLY A 386 22.56 7.01 -12.84
C GLY A 386 23.89 6.85 -13.57
N ASP A 387 24.14 5.67 -14.17
CA ASP A 387 25.33 5.45 -15.01
C ASP A 387 25.30 6.24 -16.34
N SER A 388 24.13 6.74 -16.76
CA SER A 388 23.99 7.50 -18.00
C SER A 388 24.47 8.96 -17.93
N ASP A 389 24.81 9.48 -16.74
CA ASP A 389 25.35 10.83 -16.51
C ASP A 389 26.88 10.88 -16.37
N SER A 390 27.58 9.75 -16.56
CA SER A 390 29.05 9.74 -16.57
C SER A 390 29.59 10.18 -17.95
N PRO A 391 30.36 11.29 -18.05
CA PRO A 391 30.89 11.74 -19.34
C PRO A 391 31.93 10.72 -19.84
N PRO A 392 32.01 10.49 -21.17
CA PRO A 392 32.93 9.50 -21.71
C PRO A 392 34.39 9.87 -21.39
N PRO A 393 35.27 8.87 -21.21
CA PRO A 393 36.67 9.12 -20.93
C PRO A 393 37.27 9.94 -22.08
N LYS A 394 37.82 11.12 -21.73
CA LYS A 394 38.53 11.97 -22.68
C LYS A 394 39.71 11.17 -23.26
N LYS A 395 39.64 10.90 -24.57
CA LYS A 395 40.79 10.45 -25.35
C LYS A 395 41.78 11.59 -25.56
#